data_AF-A0A026VS01-F1
#
_entry.id   AF-A0A026VS01-F1
#
_cell.length_a   1.000
_cell.length_b   1.000
_cell.length_c   1.000
_cell.angle_alpha   90.00
_cell.angle_beta   90.00
_cell.angle_gamma   90.00
#
_symmetry.space_group_name_H-M   'P 1'
#
loop_
_entity.id
_entity.type
_entity.pdbx_description
1 polymer ?
#
loop_
_entity_poly.entity_id
_entity_poly.type
_entity_poly.pdbx_seq_one_letter_code
_entity_poly.pdbx_strand_id
1 'polypeptide(L)'
;MIRVTGTLSALLNNIAENVRMCMICNNAQCIGSDTFEFLDGVVGIAFSPRLGTVYYQPLATDRIFSVPSSALQAGPVPFGEQLPVTLVGRKSSQGLALAVDPRDDTILFSPFTETAIASWQPRTNQQRYEIPNKIFLIKQ
;
A
#
# COMPACT_ATOMS: atom_id res chain seq x y z
N MET A 1 13.04 -9.11 -15.31
CA MET A 1 12.03 -10.19 -15.39
C MET A 1 11.90 -10.80 -14.00
N ILE A 2 10.92 -10.37 -13.21
CA ILE A 2 10.69 -10.91 -11.86
C ILE A 2 9.93 -12.22 -12.04
N ARG A 3 10.55 -13.34 -11.62
CA ARG A 3 9.93 -14.66 -11.65
C ARG A 3 9.09 -14.81 -10.39
N VAL A 4 7.77 -14.71 -10.55
CA VAL A 4 6.80 -14.89 -9.46
C VAL A 4 6.37 -16.36 -9.43
N THR A 5 6.76 -17.10 -8.38
CA THR A 5 6.41 -18.52 -8.24
C THR A 5 5.04 -18.72 -7.58
N GLY A 6 4.21 -19.59 -8.19
CA GLY A 6 3.11 -20.38 -7.63
C GLY A 6 2.06 -19.70 -6.74
N THR A 7 2.43 -19.34 -5.52
CA THR A 7 1.52 -18.84 -4.47
C THR A 7 1.19 -17.37 -4.62
N LEU A 8 2.13 -16.54 -5.08
CA LEU A 8 1.89 -15.11 -5.26
C LEU A 8 1.04 -14.81 -6.50
N SER A 9 1.10 -15.66 -7.54
CA SER A 9 0.21 -15.54 -8.71
C SER A 9 -1.25 -15.82 -8.34
N ALA A 10 -1.50 -16.84 -7.51
CA ALA A 10 -2.84 -17.13 -7.00
C ALA A 10 -3.34 -16.00 -6.08
N LEU A 11 -2.48 -15.45 -5.22
CA LEU A 11 -2.81 -14.32 -4.36
C LEU A 11 -3.12 -13.05 -5.17
N LEU A 12 -2.33 -12.72 -6.19
CA LEU A 12 -2.55 -11.55 -7.05
C LEU A 12 -3.83 -11.69 -7.89
N ASN A 13 -4.12 -12.88 -8.40
CA ASN A 13 -5.37 -13.15 -9.14
C ASN A 13 -6.59 -13.04 -8.21
N ASN A 14 -6.49 -13.58 -6.99
CA ASN A 14 -7.57 -13.53 -6.02
C ASN A 14 -7.79 -12.11 -5.45
N ILE A 15 -6.71 -11.33 -5.27
CA ILE A 15 -6.77 -9.89 -4.97
C ILE A 15 -7.47 -9.13 -6.09
N ALA A 16 -7.14 -9.39 -7.36
CA ALA A 16 -7.77 -8.72 -8.50
C ALA A 16 -9.28 -9.01 -8.61
N GLU A 17 -9.72 -10.23 -8.24
CA GLU A 17 -11.13 -10.61 -8.26
C GLU A 17 -11.90 -10.13 -7.01
N ASN A 18 -11.32 -10.21 -5.81
CA ASN A 18 -12.01 -9.88 -4.55
C ASN A 18 -11.89 -8.41 -4.12
N VAL A 19 -10.91 -7.65 -4.61
CA VAL A 19 -10.77 -6.19 -4.33
C VAL A 19 -11.67 -5.34 -5.24
N ARG A 20 -12.59 -5.95 -6.00
CA ARG A 20 -13.68 -5.20 -6.66
C ARG A 20 -14.68 -4.56 -5.69
N MET A 21 -14.61 -4.89 -4.39
CA MET A 21 -15.50 -4.33 -3.38
C MET A 21 -15.02 -2.95 -2.91
N CYS A 22 -15.44 -1.93 -3.68
CA CYS A 22 -15.52 -0.50 -3.33
C CYS A 22 -14.30 0.16 -2.66
N MET A 23 -13.44 0.77 -3.47
CA MET A 23 -12.48 1.77 -3.01
C MET A 23 -12.23 2.82 -4.10
N ILE A 24 -13.18 3.74 -4.27
CA ILE A 24 -12.95 4.99 -5.01
C ILE A 24 -12.65 6.05 -3.96
N CYS A 25 -11.45 6.64 -4.03
CA CYS A 25 -11.07 7.78 -3.20
C CYS A 25 -10.93 8.99 -4.13
N ASN A 26 -11.59 10.11 -3.81
CA ASN A 26 -11.49 11.35 -4.59
C ASN A 26 -10.57 12.33 -3.85
N ASN A 27 -9.42 12.70 -4.44
CA ASN A 27 -8.57 13.81 -3.99
C ASN A 27 -7.73 14.36 -5.15
N ALA A 28 -7.47 15.67 -5.15
CA ALA A 28 -6.56 16.33 -6.08
C ALA A 28 -5.09 16.15 -5.64
N GLN A 29 -4.18 15.92 -6.59
CA GLN A 29 -2.76 15.66 -6.35
C GLN A 29 -1.87 16.58 -7.18
N CYS A 30 -0.80 17.08 -6.57
CA CYS A 30 0.21 17.88 -7.25
C CYS A 30 1.43 17.02 -7.65
N ILE A 31 1.84 17.09 -8.91
CA ILE A 31 3.09 16.51 -9.42
C ILE A 31 3.85 17.63 -10.13
N GLY A 32 4.98 18.07 -9.57
CA GLY A 32 5.65 19.29 -10.06
C GLY A 32 4.80 20.54 -9.82
N SER A 33 4.53 21.32 -10.87
CA SER A 33 3.65 22.50 -10.86
C SER A 33 2.19 22.20 -11.16
N ASP A 34 1.87 20.97 -11.55
CA ASP A 34 0.60 20.62 -12.17
C ASP A 34 -0.29 19.85 -11.18
N THR A 35 -1.59 20.11 -11.22
CA THR A 35 -2.60 19.46 -10.38
C THR A 35 -3.46 18.53 -11.21
N PHE A 36 -3.63 17.30 -10.74
CA PHE A 36 -4.45 16.26 -11.37
C PHE A 36 -5.48 15.71 -10.38
N GLU A 37 -6.67 15.36 -10.84
CA GLU A 37 -7.67 14.63 -10.07
C GLU A 37 -7.72 13.18 -10.56
N PHE A 38 -7.52 12.23 -9.63
CA PHE A 38 -7.55 10.81 -9.95
C PHE A 38 -8.74 10.14 -9.26
N LEU A 39 -9.56 9.44 -10.04
CA LEU A 39 -10.63 8.55 -9.57
C LEU A 39 -10.11 7.13 -9.34
N ASP A 40 -8.85 7.00 -8.93
CA ASP A 40 -8.17 5.71 -8.97
C ASP A 40 -8.41 4.88 -7.71
N GLY A 41 -8.42 3.56 -7.91
CA GLY A 41 -8.60 2.57 -6.85
C GLY A 41 -7.30 2.26 -6.11
N VAL A 42 -7.14 1.00 -5.73
CA VAL A 42 -5.89 0.50 -5.15
C VAL A 42 -4.81 0.45 -6.23
N VAL A 43 -3.71 1.18 -6.02
CA VAL A 43 -2.58 1.28 -6.99
C VAL A 43 -1.28 0.68 -6.49
N GLY A 44 -1.12 0.55 -5.17
CA GLY A 44 0.04 -0.09 -4.55
C GLY A 44 -0.40 -1.25 -3.69
N ILE A 45 0.20 -2.43 -3.91
CA ILE A 45 -0.03 -3.65 -3.12
C ILE A 45 1.32 -4.30 -2.83
N ALA A 46 1.55 -4.69 -1.58
CA ALA A 46 2.72 -5.43 -1.16
C ALA A 46 2.35 -6.49 -0.12
N PHE A 47 3.04 -7.63 -0.14
CA PHE A 47 2.75 -8.75 0.75
C PHE A 47 3.92 -9.01 1.71
N SER A 48 3.63 -9.05 3.01
CA SER A 48 4.52 -9.62 4.01
C SER A 48 4.21 -11.12 4.17
N PRO A 49 5.09 -12.02 3.71
CA PRO A 49 4.90 -13.46 3.92
C PRO A 49 5.06 -13.87 5.38
N ARG A 50 5.90 -13.16 6.15
CA ARG A 50 6.11 -13.47 7.58
C ARG A 50 4.88 -13.14 8.41
N LEU A 51 4.22 -12.01 8.14
CA LEU A 51 3.05 -11.57 8.89
C LEU A 51 1.74 -12.08 8.26
N GLY A 52 1.79 -12.73 7.09
CA GLY A 52 0.58 -13.08 6.34
C GLY A 52 -0.30 -11.86 6.07
N THR A 53 0.31 -10.72 5.76
CA THR A 53 -0.38 -9.43 5.69
C THR A 53 -0.19 -8.80 4.32
N VAL A 54 -1.29 -8.38 3.70
CA VAL A 54 -1.30 -7.60 2.47
C VAL A 54 -1.44 -6.12 2.84
N TYR A 55 -0.42 -5.34 2.53
CA TYR A 55 -0.46 -3.89 2.60
C TYR A 55 -0.94 -3.34 1.26
N TYR A 56 -1.76 -2.31 1.30
CA TYR A 56 -2.22 -1.64 0.09
C TYR A 56 -2.46 -0.15 0.29
N GLN A 57 -2.48 0.60 -0.81
CA GLN A 57 -2.83 2.02 -0.81
C GLN A 57 -3.69 2.38 -2.03
N PRO A 58 -4.78 3.15 -1.83
CA PRO A 58 -5.42 3.90 -2.91
C PRO A 58 -4.56 5.09 -3.33
N LEU A 59 -4.56 5.43 -4.63
CA LEU A 59 -3.74 6.54 -5.17
C LEU A 59 -4.08 7.86 -4.51
N ALA A 60 -5.38 8.17 -4.43
CA ALA A 60 -5.90 9.43 -3.92
C ALA A 60 -5.76 9.56 -2.39
N THR A 61 -4.90 8.78 -1.73
CA THR A 61 -4.68 8.91 -0.29
C THR A 61 -3.20 8.81 0.07
N ASP A 62 -2.82 9.51 1.13
CA ASP A 62 -1.54 9.32 1.80
C ASP A 62 -1.53 8.06 2.68
N ARG A 63 -2.68 7.43 2.92
CA ARG A 63 -2.85 6.31 3.84
C ARG A 63 -2.28 5.00 3.28
N ILE A 64 -1.82 4.15 4.20
CA ILE A 64 -1.47 2.76 3.94
C ILE A 64 -2.36 1.90 4.82
N PHE A 65 -3.02 0.92 4.21
CA PHE A 65 -3.91 0.00 4.87
C PHE A 65 -3.34 -1.42 4.86
N SER A 66 -3.85 -2.28 5.73
CA SER A 66 -3.54 -3.70 5.74
C SER A 66 -4.79 -4.57 5.85
N VAL A 67 -4.71 -5.75 5.28
CA VAL A 67 -5.68 -6.84 5.46
C VAL A 67 -4.91 -8.16 5.62
N PRO A 68 -5.31 -9.06 6.54
CA PRO A 68 -4.74 -10.40 6.62
C PRO A 68 -4.97 -11.18 5.33
N SER A 69 -3.96 -11.91 4.83
CA SER A 69 -4.09 -12.72 3.63
C SER A 69 -5.09 -13.86 3.79
N SER A 70 -5.29 -14.35 5.03
CA SER A 70 -6.32 -15.35 5.34
C SER A 70 -7.73 -14.86 5.04
N ALA A 71 -8.02 -13.57 5.30
CA ALA A 71 -9.32 -12.98 4.99
C ALA A 71 -9.56 -12.88 3.49
N LEU A 72 -8.51 -12.61 2.70
CA LEU A 72 -8.60 -12.60 1.24
C LEU A 72 -8.75 -14.02 0.67
N GLN A 73 -8.04 -14.99 1.25
CA GLN A 73 -8.08 -16.40 0.84
C GLN A 73 -9.41 -17.10 1.18
N ALA A 74 -10.18 -16.57 2.11
CA ALA A 74 -11.50 -17.09 2.47
C ALA A 74 -12.53 -16.98 1.33
N GLY A 75 -12.23 -16.20 0.29
CA GLY A 75 -13.10 -15.97 -0.85
C GLY A 75 -13.98 -14.73 -0.68
N PRO A 76 -15.08 -14.62 -1.45
CA PRO A 76 -15.96 -13.46 -1.41
C PRO A 76 -16.52 -13.22 -0.01
N VAL A 77 -16.48 -11.97 0.43
CA VAL A 77 -17.06 -11.58 1.72
C VAL A 77 -18.58 -11.72 1.65
N PRO A 78 -19.23 -12.37 2.64
CA PRO A 78 -20.68 -12.46 2.70
C PRO A 78 -21.35 -11.08 2.63
N PHE A 79 -22.58 -11.04 2.12
CA PHE A 79 -23.31 -9.78 2.01
C PHE A 79 -23.50 -9.12 3.39
N GLY A 80 -23.10 -7.85 3.50
CA GLY A 80 -23.18 -7.09 4.75
C GLY A 80 -21.96 -7.22 5.67
N GLU A 81 -21.04 -8.14 5.37
CA GLU A 81 -19.76 -8.24 6.07
C GLU A 81 -18.69 -7.37 5.38
N GLN A 82 -17.65 -7.00 6.14
CA GLN A 82 -16.54 -6.19 5.65
C GLN A 82 -15.22 -6.92 5.82
N LEU A 83 -14.29 -6.70 4.90
CA LEU A 83 -12.91 -7.14 5.10
C LEU A 83 -12.34 -6.47 6.36
N PRO A 84 -11.53 -7.18 7.15
CA PRO A 84 -10.87 -6.64 8.34
C PRO A 84 -9.71 -5.71 7.95
N VAL A 85 -10.05 -4.55 7.39
CA VAL A 85 -9.10 -3.51 6.96
C VAL A 85 -8.63 -2.71 8.16
N THR A 86 -7.32 -2.49 8.26
CA THR A 86 -6.71 -1.65 9.30
C THR A 86 -5.93 -0.52 8.66
N LEU A 87 -6.06 0.71 9.19
CA LEU A 87 -5.16 1.81 8.85
C LEU A 87 -3.81 1.56 9.55
N VAL A 88 -2.75 1.39 8.77
CA VAL A 88 -1.40 1.10 9.29
C VAL A 88 -0.63 2.40 9.54
N GLY A 89 -0.73 3.35 8.61
CA GLY A 89 0.00 4.61 8.71
C GLY A 89 -0.34 5.59 7.58
N ARG A 90 0.31 6.76 7.62
CA ARG A 90 0.12 7.83 6.64
C ARG A 90 1.44 8.33 6.10
N LYS A 91 1.53 8.45 4.78
CA LYS A 91 2.63 9.10 4.08
C LYS A 91 2.49 10.64 4.18
N SER A 92 3.49 11.40 3.75
CA SER A 92 3.46 12.86 3.65
C SER A 92 2.77 13.32 2.37
N SER A 93 2.85 12.49 1.33
CA SER A 93 2.20 12.68 0.04
C SER A 93 1.81 11.34 -0.58
N GLN A 94 0.96 11.37 -1.60
CA GLN A 94 0.55 10.19 -2.35
C GLN A 94 1.75 9.53 -3.03
N GLY A 95 1.60 8.28 -3.44
CA GLY A 95 2.61 7.55 -4.19
C GLY A 95 1.98 6.34 -4.89
N LEU A 96 2.70 5.74 -5.84
CA LEU A 96 2.19 4.61 -6.62
C LEU A 96 2.57 3.28 -5.98
N ALA A 97 3.85 2.95 -6.02
CA ALA A 97 4.35 1.64 -5.63
C ALA A 97 4.48 1.49 -4.11
N LEU A 98 4.16 0.29 -3.64
CA LEU A 98 4.53 -0.24 -2.34
C LEU A 98 5.41 -1.48 -2.54
N ALA A 99 6.40 -1.65 -1.69
CA ALA A 99 7.14 -2.90 -1.54
C ALA A 99 7.33 -3.20 -0.06
N VAL A 100 7.56 -4.47 0.27
CA VAL A 100 7.86 -4.90 1.64
C VAL A 100 9.18 -5.65 1.60
N ASP A 101 10.10 -5.29 2.49
CA ASP A 101 11.28 -6.08 2.76
C ASP A 101 10.88 -7.34 3.55
N PRO A 102 11.02 -8.54 2.98
CA PRO A 102 10.60 -9.77 3.66
C PRO A 102 11.48 -10.10 4.88
N ARG A 103 12.62 -9.43 5.06
CA ARG A 103 13.55 -9.68 6.18
C ARG A 103 13.02 -9.10 7.48
N ASP A 104 12.37 -7.93 7.44
CA ASP A 104 11.94 -7.22 8.66
C ASP A 104 10.54 -6.58 8.58
N ASP A 105 9.84 -6.68 7.43
CA ASP A 105 8.52 -6.08 7.14
C ASP A 105 8.58 -4.56 6.97
N THR A 106 9.77 -4.01 6.73
CA THR A 106 9.92 -2.62 6.36
C THR A 106 9.20 -2.35 5.03
N ILE A 107 8.30 -1.38 5.03
CA ILE A 107 7.57 -0.92 3.85
C ILE A 107 8.42 0.11 3.11
N LEU A 108 8.66 -0.12 1.83
CA LEU A 108 9.30 0.84 0.93
C LEU A 108 8.24 1.48 0.03
N PHE A 109 8.36 2.78 -0.20
CA PHE A 109 7.45 3.53 -1.03
C PHE A 109 8.13 4.76 -1.64
N SER A 110 7.55 5.29 -2.72
CA SER A 110 8.02 6.47 -3.42
C SER A 110 6.94 7.56 -3.42
N PRO A 111 6.97 8.51 -2.48
CA PRO A 111 6.01 9.60 -2.44
C PRO A 111 6.29 10.64 -3.54
N PHE A 112 5.24 11.22 -4.13
CA PHE A 112 5.32 12.07 -5.31
C PHE A 112 6.02 13.40 -5.05
N THR A 113 5.68 14.07 -3.96
CA THR A 113 6.16 15.43 -3.69
C THR A 113 7.64 15.47 -3.31
N GLU A 114 8.14 14.41 -2.68
CA GLU A 114 9.51 14.32 -2.21
C GLU A 114 10.46 13.79 -3.27
N THR A 115 9.94 13.11 -4.31
CA THR A 115 10.76 12.53 -5.39
C THR A 115 11.90 11.65 -4.84
N ALA A 116 11.59 10.85 -3.81
CA ALA A 116 12.55 10.04 -3.07
C ALA A 116 12.03 8.61 -2.85
N ILE A 117 12.92 7.72 -2.42
CA ILE A 117 12.53 6.40 -1.91
C ILE A 117 12.64 6.45 -0.38
N ALA A 118 11.54 6.13 0.28
CA ALA A 118 11.42 6.07 1.72
C ALA A 118 11.21 4.62 2.18
N SER A 119 11.68 4.33 3.39
CA SER A 119 11.48 3.07 4.08
C SER A 119 10.91 3.35 5.47
N TRP A 120 9.97 2.52 5.90
CA TRP A 120 9.30 2.63 7.18
C TRP A 120 8.99 1.27 7.77
N GLN A 121 9.38 1.06 9.03
CA GLN A 121 9.09 -0.14 9.80
C GLN A 121 7.84 0.09 10.68
N PRO A 122 6.67 -0.50 10.36
CA PRO A 122 5.42 -0.16 11.07
C PRO A 122 5.44 -0.47 12.56
N ARG A 123 6.14 -1.53 12.99
CA ARG A 123 6.16 -1.94 14.41
C ARG A 123 7.02 -1.03 15.29
N THR A 124 8.16 -0.59 14.78
CA THR A 124 9.11 0.24 15.55
C THR A 124 8.97 1.73 15.23
N ASN A 125 8.17 2.06 14.21
CA ASN A 125 8.03 3.37 13.61
C ASN A 125 9.37 3.97 13.10
N GLN A 126 10.39 3.14 12.88
CA GLN A 126 11.65 3.61 12.31
C GLN A 126 11.45 4.01 10.85
N GLN A 127 12.00 5.16 10.46
CA GLN A 127 11.87 5.74 9.13
C GLN A 127 13.25 6.10 8.59
N ARG A 128 13.53 5.79 7.32
CA ARG A 128 14.80 6.11 6.67
C ARG A 128 14.57 6.47 5.20
N TYR A 129 15.33 7.45 4.72
CA TYR A 129 15.43 7.78 3.31
C TYR A 129 16.58 7.04 2.67
N GLU A 130 16.34 6.43 1.53
CA GLU A 130 17.40 5.89 0.69
C GLU A 130 18.05 7.02 -0.14
N ILE A 131 17.43 8.22 -0.22
CA ILE A 131 17.96 9.42 -0.92
C ILE A 131 17.86 10.68 -0.03
N PRO A 132 18.91 11.53 0.11
CA PRO A 132 19.13 12.30 1.35
C PRO A 132 18.39 13.63 1.53
N ASN A 133 17.52 14.08 0.62
CA ASN A 133 17.23 15.52 0.52
C ASN A 133 15.90 16.05 1.10
N LYS A 134 15.03 15.27 1.75
CA LYS A 134 13.80 15.80 2.38
C LYS A 134 13.35 15.05 3.64
N ILE A 135 12.83 15.79 4.62
CA ILE A 135 12.23 15.31 5.89
C ILE A 135 10.76 14.93 5.65
N PHE A 136 10.31 13.88 6.32
CA PHE A 136 8.98 13.31 6.30
C PHE A 136 8.55 12.94 7.71
N LEU A 137 7.26 13.13 7.98
CA LEU A 137 6.58 12.68 9.19
C LEU A 137 5.47 11.71 8.79
N ILE A 138 5.64 10.41 9.05
CA ILE A 138 4.47 9.53 9.20
C ILE A 138 3.83 9.93 10.51
N LYS A 139 2.71 10.67 10.45
CA LYS A 139 1.89 10.93 11.62
C LYS A 139 1.01 9.70 11.86
N GLN A 140 1.15 9.11 13.05
CA GLN A 140 0.16 8.17 13.59
C GLN A 140 -1.06 8.96 14.04
#